data_AF-A0A931KW48-F1
#
_entry.id   AF-A0A931KW48-F1
#
_cell.length_a   1.000
_cell.length_b   1.000
_cell.length_c   1.000
_cell.angle_alpha   90.00
_cell.angle_beta   90.00
_cell.angle_gamma   90.00
#
_symmetry.space_group_name_H-M   'P 1'
#
loop_
_entity.id
_entity.type
_entity.pdbx_description
1 polymer ?
#
loop_
_entity_poly.entity_id
_entity_poly.type
_entity_poly.pdbx_seq_one_letter_code
_entity_poly.pdbx_strand_id
1 'polypeptide(L)'
;MPRTQGRTPAAAWQSRRVSEPTHRTADGRLVVVAAAVERAGRLLAARRTRPASVAGGWELPVGKVEPGEDPARALVRELREELAVDAEVVGSVPGPLAGDWPLDDTAVLRVMRVRIGRDEPAPAVAHDEVRWLAPDELGAVAWLAPDVAPAAAAAARLDTWVDFPSGATEGAGRVLRADPLPDGRVGVVVDRTPFHPLDHGWPDQPGDVGTLDGAAVLDCLTGAVDDLGALTVDAAIDVRRGDPSRTWVVVHVVAAADAPSPGDVVALRVDAQRRTELSLGHSGCHLAALALNESTARFWAKEPPRRDSRGFPFLDQLAIQVSRISARSSYDAYRAGRSLRKAGFDAAAFLEEREAVVAQAHGLLDAWVGLDAVSRVDVDGDPTLSARRRWVCDVPGGPALIPCGGTHVARTGRLGRVRLGLEPTDEGFEVRTTVG
;
A
#
# COMPACT_ATOMS: atom_id res chain seq x y z
N MET A 1 -66.99 -48.08 -3.62
CA MET A 1 -66.38 -48.26 -2.28
C MET A 1 -65.90 -49.70 -2.18
N PRO A 2 -64.71 -50.06 -1.65
CA PRO A 2 -63.55 -49.28 -1.12
C PRO A 2 -62.20 -49.56 -1.90
N ARG A 3 -61.22 -48.64 -1.95
CA ARG A 3 -59.94 -48.47 -1.16
C ARG A 3 -59.07 -49.76 -1.06
N THR A 4 -57.76 -49.78 -1.34
CA THR A 4 -56.64 -49.03 -0.71
C THR A 4 -55.30 -49.13 -1.48
N GLN A 5 -54.54 -48.02 -1.51
CA GLN A 5 -53.08 -47.81 -1.25
C GLN A 5 -52.06 -48.91 -1.67
N GLY A 6 -50.89 -48.66 -2.25
CA GLY A 6 -50.02 -47.47 -2.29
C GLY A 6 -48.61 -47.85 -1.82
N ARG A 7 -47.57 -47.58 -2.63
CA ARG A 7 -46.22 -47.09 -2.24
C ARG A 7 -45.19 -47.28 -3.35
N THR A 8 -44.80 -46.18 -3.96
CA THR A 8 -43.52 -45.97 -4.65
C THR A 8 -42.41 -45.78 -3.60
N PRO A 9 -41.17 -46.24 -3.81
CA PRO A 9 -40.08 -45.98 -2.88
C PRO A 9 -39.60 -44.53 -3.01
N ALA A 10 -39.60 -43.84 -1.88
CA ALA A 10 -38.90 -42.59 -1.67
C ALA A 10 -37.45 -42.86 -1.24
N ALA A 11 -36.50 -42.13 -1.83
CA ALA A 11 -35.21 -41.76 -1.24
C ALA A 11 -34.73 -40.50 -1.98
N ALA A 12 -34.99 -39.30 -1.44
CA ALA A 12 -34.24 -38.62 -0.39
C ALA A 12 -33.17 -37.67 -0.98
N TRP A 13 -33.53 -36.39 -1.14
CA TRP A 13 -32.70 -35.23 -0.80
C TRP A 13 -33.65 -34.09 -0.38
N GLN A 14 -33.53 -33.69 0.88
CA GLN A 14 -34.38 -32.68 1.52
C GLN A 14 -33.96 -31.28 1.10
N SER A 15 -34.94 -30.49 0.69
CA SER A 15 -34.88 -29.03 0.60
C SER A 15 -34.49 -28.42 1.96
N ARG A 16 -33.33 -27.76 2.06
CA ARG A 16 -33.17 -26.72 3.09
C ARG A 16 -34.02 -25.52 2.68
N ARG A 17 -34.92 -25.09 3.57
CA ARG A 17 -35.68 -23.85 3.42
C ARG A 17 -34.69 -22.69 3.49
N VAL A 18 -34.62 -21.88 2.44
CA VAL A 18 -33.95 -20.58 2.49
C VAL A 18 -34.76 -19.70 3.44
N SER A 19 -34.18 -19.28 4.55
CA SER A 19 -34.77 -18.30 5.48
C SER A 19 -34.98 -16.96 4.75
N GLU A 20 -36.10 -16.28 5.00
CA GLU A 20 -36.25 -14.91 4.52
C GLU A 20 -35.22 -14.00 5.21
N PRO A 21 -34.54 -13.11 4.47
CA PRO A 21 -33.62 -12.17 5.07
C PRO A 21 -34.40 -11.16 5.93
N THR A 22 -33.92 -10.88 7.13
CA THR A 22 -34.62 -9.99 8.09
C THR A 22 -33.77 -8.82 8.58
N HIS A 23 -32.49 -8.74 8.24
CA HIS A 23 -31.65 -7.63 8.68
C HIS A 23 -32.09 -6.35 7.96
N ARG A 24 -32.36 -5.29 8.72
CA ARG A 24 -32.86 -4.02 8.20
C ARG A 24 -32.01 -2.84 8.67
N THR A 25 -31.92 -1.82 7.85
CA THR A 25 -31.38 -0.51 8.21
C THR A 25 -32.26 0.19 9.24
N ALA A 26 -31.77 1.30 9.81
CA ALA A 26 -32.53 2.10 10.78
C ALA A 26 -33.85 2.67 10.20
N ASP A 27 -33.91 2.89 8.90
CA ASP A 27 -35.11 3.35 8.18
C ASP A 27 -35.96 2.19 7.60
N GLY A 28 -35.65 0.94 7.97
CA GLY A 28 -36.49 -0.22 7.70
C GLY A 28 -36.28 -0.92 6.36
N ARG A 29 -35.30 -0.50 5.55
CA ARG A 29 -34.94 -1.19 4.29
C ARG A 29 -34.21 -2.49 4.57
N LEU A 30 -34.45 -3.51 3.76
CA LEU A 30 -33.76 -4.79 3.86
C LEU A 30 -32.28 -4.63 3.48
N VAL A 31 -31.37 -5.28 4.20
CA VAL A 31 -29.94 -5.29 3.88
C VAL A 31 -29.57 -6.60 3.18
N VAL A 32 -29.03 -6.48 1.98
CA VAL A 32 -28.31 -7.53 1.25
C VAL A 32 -26.82 -7.22 1.33
N VAL A 33 -25.96 -8.21 1.52
CA VAL A 33 -24.51 -7.99 1.57
C VAL A 33 -23.87 -8.34 0.24
N ALA A 34 -22.84 -7.60 -0.15
CA ALA A 34 -22.02 -7.85 -1.34
C ALA A 34 -20.54 -7.79 -0.99
N ALA A 35 -19.74 -8.59 -1.68
CA ALA A 35 -18.29 -8.59 -1.56
C ALA A 35 -17.65 -7.87 -2.75
N ALA A 36 -16.91 -6.80 -2.45
CA ALA A 36 -15.84 -6.35 -3.31
C ALA A 36 -14.61 -7.21 -3.02
N VAL A 37 -14.51 -8.35 -3.72
CA VAL A 37 -13.32 -9.23 -3.64
C VAL A 37 -12.30 -8.76 -4.65
N GLU A 38 -11.13 -8.35 -4.15
CA GLU A 38 -10.07 -7.80 -4.99
C GLU A 38 -8.80 -8.64 -4.88
N ARG A 39 -8.15 -8.87 -6.03
CA ARG A 39 -6.88 -9.59 -6.09
C ARG A 39 -6.07 -9.10 -7.28
N ALA A 40 -4.82 -8.67 -7.03
CA ALA A 40 -3.90 -8.20 -8.07
C ALA A 40 -4.52 -7.13 -8.99
N GLY A 41 -5.21 -6.14 -8.40
CA GLY A 41 -5.84 -5.04 -9.13
C GLY A 41 -7.09 -5.40 -9.93
N ARG A 42 -7.64 -6.60 -9.73
CA ARG A 42 -8.88 -7.06 -10.37
C ARG A 42 -9.99 -7.24 -9.36
N LEU A 43 -11.22 -7.00 -9.80
CA LEU A 43 -12.43 -7.21 -9.03
C LEU A 43 -13.10 -8.52 -9.47
N LEU A 44 -13.54 -9.32 -8.52
CA LEU A 44 -14.30 -10.54 -8.81
C LEU A 44 -15.75 -10.17 -9.14
N ALA A 45 -16.25 -10.68 -10.26
CA ALA A 45 -17.64 -10.59 -10.66
C ALA A 45 -18.22 -12.00 -10.83
N ALA A 46 -19.52 -12.15 -10.56
CA ALA A 46 -20.25 -13.41 -10.71
C ALA A 46 -21.46 -13.20 -11.62
N ARG A 47 -21.73 -14.16 -12.52
CA ARG A 47 -22.86 -14.09 -13.46
C ARG A 47 -24.03 -14.91 -12.96
N ARG A 48 -25.19 -14.28 -12.80
CA ARG A 48 -26.38 -14.93 -12.24
C ARG A 48 -26.98 -15.97 -13.19
N THR A 49 -27.47 -17.06 -12.63
CA THR A 49 -28.32 -18.03 -13.36
C THR A 49 -29.82 -17.82 -13.12
N ARG A 50 -30.19 -17.12 -12.05
CA ARG A 50 -31.58 -16.98 -11.61
C ARG A 50 -31.82 -15.72 -10.75
N PRO A 51 -33.07 -15.23 -10.66
CA PRO A 51 -34.24 -15.63 -11.46
C PRO A 51 -34.09 -15.25 -12.95
N ALA A 52 -34.95 -15.79 -13.81
CA ALA A 52 -34.83 -15.63 -15.28
C ALA A 52 -34.80 -14.17 -15.75
N SER A 53 -35.36 -13.23 -14.97
CA SER A 53 -35.35 -11.79 -15.27
C SER A 53 -33.97 -11.14 -15.21
N VAL A 54 -33.01 -11.75 -14.49
CA VAL A 54 -31.64 -11.23 -14.30
C VAL A 54 -30.57 -12.27 -14.67
N ALA A 55 -30.97 -13.43 -15.17
CA ALA A 55 -30.06 -14.48 -15.59
C ALA A 55 -29.16 -13.98 -16.75
N GLY A 56 -27.87 -14.28 -16.68
CA GLY A 56 -26.84 -13.77 -17.59
C GLY A 56 -26.29 -12.40 -17.22
N GLY A 57 -26.89 -11.68 -16.26
CA GLY A 57 -26.35 -10.44 -15.71
C GLY A 57 -25.23 -10.67 -14.71
N TRP A 58 -24.30 -9.72 -14.63
CA TRP A 58 -23.14 -9.75 -13.73
C TRP A 58 -23.39 -8.93 -12.47
N GLU A 59 -22.89 -9.41 -11.34
CA GLU A 59 -23.00 -8.77 -10.03
C GLU A 59 -21.73 -8.97 -9.20
N LEU A 60 -21.58 -8.18 -8.14
CA LEU A 60 -20.65 -8.53 -7.08
C LEU A 60 -21.14 -9.82 -6.41
N PRO A 61 -20.26 -10.69 -5.89
CA PRO A 61 -20.70 -11.81 -5.07
C PRO A 61 -21.58 -11.32 -3.92
N VAL A 62 -22.84 -11.73 -3.90
CA VAL A 62 -23.86 -11.28 -2.96
C VAL A 62 -24.26 -12.40 -2.02
N GLY A 63 -24.80 -12.02 -0.87
CA GLY A 63 -25.29 -12.94 0.13
C GLY A 63 -26.45 -12.38 0.92
N LYS A 64 -27.26 -13.27 1.49
CA LYS A 64 -28.36 -12.89 2.38
C LYS A 64 -27.89 -12.90 3.84
N VAL A 65 -28.39 -11.94 4.61
CA VAL A 65 -28.19 -11.92 6.06
C VAL A 65 -29.32 -12.69 6.73
N GLU A 66 -28.98 -13.76 7.44
CA GLU A 66 -29.95 -14.55 8.19
C GLU A 66 -30.44 -13.85 9.46
N PRO A 67 -31.60 -14.24 10.03
CA PRO A 67 -32.10 -13.65 11.26
C PRO A 67 -31.10 -13.73 12.42
N GLY A 68 -30.74 -12.57 12.97
CA GLY A 68 -29.79 -12.45 14.08
C GLY A 68 -28.31 -12.56 13.67
N GLU A 69 -28.03 -12.69 12.37
CA GLU A 69 -26.67 -12.76 11.84
C GLU A 69 -26.07 -11.36 11.66
N ASP A 70 -24.78 -11.25 11.97
CA ASP A 70 -24.00 -10.05 11.66
C ASP A 70 -23.71 -10.00 10.14
N PRO A 71 -23.90 -8.85 9.46
CA PRO A 71 -23.70 -8.75 8.01
C PRO A 71 -22.32 -9.21 7.52
N ALA A 72 -21.23 -8.93 8.26
CA ALA A 72 -19.90 -9.37 7.85
C ALA A 72 -19.75 -10.89 7.97
N ARG A 73 -20.30 -11.50 9.03
CA ARG A 73 -20.36 -12.96 9.17
C ARG A 73 -21.20 -13.62 8.08
N ALA A 74 -22.34 -13.01 7.74
CA ALA A 74 -23.20 -13.47 6.65
C ALA A 74 -22.43 -13.52 5.33
N LEU A 75 -21.72 -12.44 5.00
CA LEU A 75 -20.95 -12.37 3.76
C LEU A 75 -19.86 -13.45 3.69
N VAL A 76 -19.11 -13.67 4.77
CA VAL A 76 -18.07 -14.71 4.82
C VAL A 76 -18.68 -16.12 4.65
N ARG A 77 -19.85 -16.38 5.25
CA ARG A 77 -20.57 -17.65 5.08
C ARG A 77 -21.01 -17.83 3.63
N GLU A 78 -21.63 -16.82 3.03
CA GLU A 78 -22.15 -16.88 1.66
C GLU A 78 -21.03 -17.06 0.65
N LEU A 79 -19.87 -16.40 0.81
CA LEU A 79 -18.70 -16.63 -0.05
C LEU A 79 -18.16 -18.06 0.04
N ARG A 80 -18.20 -18.69 1.21
CA ARG A 80 -17.83 -20.11 1.35
C ARG A 80 -18.84 -21.02 0.65
N GLU A 81 -20.12 -20.72 0.78
CA GLU A 81 -21.19 -21.55 0.23
C GLU A 81 -21.32 -21.43 -1.29
N GLU A 82 -21.21 -20.21 -1.81
CA GLU A 82 -21.46 -19.91 -3.23
C GLU A 82 -20.19 -19.91 -4.08
N LEU A 83 -19.03 -19.66 -3.48
CA LEU A 83 -17.76 -19.54 -4.20
C LEU A 83 -16.65 -20.48 -3.72
N ALA A 84 -16.91 -21.27 -2.67
CA ALA A 84 -15.95 -22.21 -2.07
C ALA A 84 -14.63 -21.56 -1.62
N VAL A 85 -14.67 -20.31 -1.18
CA VAL A 85 -13.48 -19.56 -0.70
C VAL A 85 -13.62 -19.14 0.76
N ASP A 86 -12.51 -19.22 1.49
CA ASP A 86 -12.37 -18.57 2.78
C ASP A 86 -12.10 -17.07 2.59
N ALA A 87 -12.80 -16.27 3.39
CA ALA A 87 -12.86 -14.82 3.25
C ALA A 87 -12.69 -14.09 4.59
N GLU A 88 -12.04 -12.93 4.54
CA GLU A 88 -11.90 -11.97 5.63
C GLU A 88 -12.46 -10.61 5.18
N VAL A 89 -13.38 -10.03 5.94
CA VAL A 89 -13.89 -8.67 5.70
C VAL A 89 -12.88 -7.66 6.22
N VAL A 90 -12.45 -6.73 5.36
CA VAL A 90 -11.35 -5.78 5.64
C VAL A 90 -11.77 -4.32 5.54
N GLY A 91 -13.01 -4.04 5.11
CA GLY A 91 -13.53 -2.68 4.98
C GLY A 91 -14.89 -2.63 4.30
N SER A 92 -15.31 -1.44 3.90
CA SER A 92 -16.55 -1.18 3.18
C SER A 92 -16.31 -0.47 1.84
N VAL A 93 -17.28 -0.55 0.95
CA VAL A 93 -17.41 0.33 -0.22
C VAL A 93 -18.64 1.19 0.04
N PRO A 94 -18.48 2.41 0.58
CA PRO A 94 -19.61 3.20 1.07
C PRO A 94 -20.47 3.69 -0.10
N GLY A 95 -21.78 3.47 0.00
CA GLY A 95 -22.78 4.01 -0.91
C GLY A 95 -23.49 5.26 -0.38
N PRO A 96 -24.34 5.90 -1.21
CA PRO A 96 -24.94 7.19 -0.90
C PRO A 96 -26.02 7.14 0.20
N LEU A 97 -26.45 5.96 0.62
CA LEU A 97 -27.55 5.78 1.58
C LEU A 97 -26.99 5.36 2.94
N ALA A 98 -26.42 6.33 3.67
CA ALA A 98 -25.79 6.10 4.96
C ALA A 98 -24.74 4.98 4.95
N GLY A 99 -23.96 4.90 3.85
CA GLY A 99 -22.92 3.90 3.65
C GLY A 99 -23.37 2.68 2.83
N ASP A 100 -24.66 2.51 2.55
CA ASP A 100 -25.17 1.44 1.69
C ASP A 100 -25.55 1.96 0.29
N TRP A 101 -25.62 1.05 -0.67
CA TRP A 101 -26.01 1.33 -2.05
C TRP A 101 -27.50 1.01 -2.29
N PRO A 102 -28.20 1.74 -3.15
CA PRO A 102 -29.58 1.41 -3.50
C PRO A 102 -29.61 0.06 -4.25
N LEU A 103 -30.41 -0.89 -3.75
CA LEU A 103 -30.71 -2.13 -4.48
C LEU A 103 -32.05 -2.00 -5.21
N ASP A 104 -33.08 -1.61 -4.46
CA ASP A 104 -34.41 -1.24 -4.95
C ASP A 104 -35.10 -0.32 -3.90
N ASP A 105 -36.40 -0.05 -4.08
CA ASP A 105 -37.16 0.83 -3.17
C ASP A 105 -37.30 0.25 -1.74
N THR A 106 -37.08 -1.05 -1.57
CA THR A 106 -37.29 -1.77 -0.31
C THR A 106 -36.01 -2.31 0.32
N ALA A 107 -34.90 -2.30 -0.42
CA ALA A 107 -33.65 -2.92 -0.03
C ALA A 107 -32.41 -2.08 -0.40
N VAL A 108 -31.33 -2.30 0.34
CA VAL A 108 -30.02 -1.72 0.09
C VAL A 108 -28.96 -2.82 -0.01
N LEU A 109 -27.90 -2.52 -0.75
CA LEU A 109 -26.73 -3.36 -0.90
C LEU A 109 -25.60 -2.81 -0.02
N ARG A 110 -25.23 -3.56 1.02
CA ARG A 110 -24.07 -3.28 1.87
C ARG A 110 -22.84 -3.94 1.27
N VAL A 111 -22.03 -3.16 0.57
CA VAL A 111 -20.84 -3.65 -0.11
C VAL A 111 -19.66 -3.57 0.85
N MET A 112 -19.03 -4.72 1.09
CA MET A 112 -17.88 -4.87 1.97
C MET A 112 -16.67 -5.35 1.18
N ARG A 113 -15.49 -4.83 1.53
CA ARG A 113 -14.23 -5.28 0.95
C ARG A 113 -13.80 -6.57 1.60
N VAL A 114 -13.39 -7.52 0.77
CA VAL A 114 -13.06 -8.86 1.22
C VAL A 114 -11.72 -9.31 0.65
N ARG A 115 -10.87 -9.85 1.54
CA ARG A 115 -9.68 -10.61 1.15
C ARG A 115 -10.00 -12.09 1.18
N ILE A 116 -9.60 -12.81 0.13
CA ILE A 116 -9.72 -14.27 0.06
C ILE A 116 -8.34 -14.93 0.14
N GLY A 117 -8.32 -16.22 0.45
CA GLY A 117 -7.13 -17.05 0.42
C GLY A 117 -6.58 -17.31 -1.00
N ARG A 118 -5.76 -18.35 -1.13
CA ARG A 118 -5.18 -18.75 -2.44
C ARG A 118 -6.15 -19.58 -3.30
N ASP A 119 -7.24 -20.05 -2.72
CA ASP A 119 -8.23 -20.84 -3.43
C ASP A 119 -8.90 -19.99 -4.51
N GLU A 120 -9.16 -20.63 -5.66
CA GLU A 120 -9.80 -19.95 -6.78
C GLU A 120 -11.31 -20.01 -6.61
N PRO A 121 -12.02 -18.86 -6.69
CA PRO A 121 -13.47 -18.85 -6.64
C PRO A 121 -14.07 -19.75 -7.72
N ALA A 122 -15.01 -20.60 -7.33
CA ALA A 122 -15.71 -21.49 -8.24
C ALA A 122 -17.23 -21.22 -8.16
N PRO A 123 -17.92 -21.05 -9.30
CA PRO A 123 -19.35 -20.74 -9.28
C PRO A 123 -20.17 -21.90 -8.70
N ALA A 124 -21.08 -21.62 -7.77
CA ALA A 124 -22.10 -22.55 -7.28
C ALA A 124 -23.46 -22.32 -7.98
N VAL A 125 -24.54 -22.97 -7.52
CA VAL A 125 -25.85 -23.00 -8.20
C VAL A 125 -26.44 -21.62 -8.57
N ALA A 126 -26.13 -20.56 -7.82
CA ALA A 126 -26.63 -19.21 -8.08
C ALA A 126 -25.93 -18.51 -9.28
N HIS A 127 -24.73 -18.97 -9.65
CA HIS A 127 -23.90 -18.37 -10.69
C HIS A 127 -23.37 -19.43 -11.66
N ASP A 128 -23.29 -19.14 -12.94
CA ASP A 128 -22.72 -20.09 -13.92
C ASP A 128 -21.29 -19.73 -14.31
N GLU A 129 -20.85 -18.52 -13.97
CA GLU A 129 -19.52 -18.02 -14.28
C GLU A 129 -19.05 -17.05 -13.20
N VAL A 130 -17.75 -17.07 -12.90
CA VAL A 130 -17.06 -16.01 -12.16
C VAL A 130 -15.87 -15.53 -12.95
N ARG A 131 -15.53 -14.25 -12.83
CA ARG A 131 -14.44 -13.63 -13.60
C ARG A 131 -13.73 -12.56 -12.80
N TRP A 132 -12.41 -12.53 -12.92
CA TRP A 132 -11.59 -11.42 -12.45
C TRP A 132 -11.50 -10.34 -13.51
N LEU A 133 -12.13 -9.20 -13.24
CA LEU A 133 -12.18 -8.06 -14.15
C LEU A 133 -11.15 -7.02 -13.75
N ALA A 134 -10.29 -6.64 -14.68
CA ALA A 134 -9.50 -5.41 -14.59
C ALA A 134 -10.42 -4.17 -14.69
N PRO A 135 -9.96 -2.97 -14.25
CA PRO A 135 -10.80 -1.77 -14.25
C PRO A 135 -11.43 -1.42 -15.61
N ASP A 136 -10.76 -1.69 -16.73
CA ASP A 136 -11.30 -1.50 -18.08
C ASP A 136 -12.25 -2.59 -18.55
N GLU A 137 -12.13 -3.79 -18.00
CA GLU A 137 -13.03 -4.91 -18.32
C GLU A 137 -14.38 -4.75 -17.62
N LEU A 138 -14.49 -3.86 -16.63
CA LEU A 138 -15.75 -3.56 -15.95
C LEU A 138 -16.82 -3.07 -16.93
N GLY A 139 -16.45 -2.34 -17.98
CA GLY A 139 -17.40 -1.90 -19.02
C GLY A 139 -17.78 -2.99 -20.02
N ALA A 140 -17.06 -4.11 -20.05
CA ALA A 140 -17.23 -5.18 -21.04
C ALA A 140 -18.25 -6.25 -20.60
N VAL A 141 -18.70 -6.22 -19.34
CA VAL A 141 -19.71 -7.14 -18.82
C VAL A 141 -21.04 -6.42 -18.60
N ALA A 142 -22.14 -7.16 -18.82
CA ALA A 142 -23.48 -6.65 -18.59
C ALA A 142 -23.83 -6.70 -17.09
N TRP A 143 -23.33 -5.73 -16.33
CA TRP A 143 -23.68 -5.57 -14.92
C TRP A 143 -25.18 -5.39 -14.74
N LEU A 144 -25.71 -5.97 -13.67
CA LEU A 144 -27.02 -5.60 -13.16
C LEU A 144 -26.98 -4.13 -12.73
N ALA A 145 -28.06 -3.41 -13.00
CA ALA A 145 -28.12 -1.97 -12.75
C ALA A 145 -27.71 -1.57 -11.31
N PRO A 146 -28.10 -2.31 -10.25
CA PRO A 146 -27.68 -1.98 -8.88
C PRO A 146 -26.18 -2.12 -8.61
N ASP A 147 -25.48 -2.95 -9.40
CA ASP A 147 -24.07 -3.29 -9.19
C ASP A 147 -23.10 -2.40 -9.98
N VAL A 148 -23.58 -1.67 -11.00
CA VAL A 148 -22.73 -0.82 -11.87
C VAL A 148 -21.90 0.18 -11.04
N ALA A 149 -22.57 1.00 -10.23
CA ALA A 149 -21.90 2.03 -9.44
C ALA A 149 -21.06 1.46 -8.29
N PRO A 150 -21.54 0.47 -7.50
CA PRO A 150 -20.71 -0.14 -6.47
C PRO A 150 -19.50 -0.90 -7.03
N ALA A 151 -19.59 -1.58 -8.16
CA ALA A 151 -18.45 -2.26 -8.79
C ALA A 151 -17.40 -1.26 -9.27
N ALA A 152 -17.83 -0.16 -9.89
CA ALA A 152 -16.93 0.94 -10.26
C ALA A 152 -16.25 1.57 -9.04
N ALA A 153 -17.00 1.82 -7.97
CA ALA A 153 -16.47 2.38 -6.71
C ALA A 153 -15.55 1.39 -5.97
N ALA A 154 -15.83 0.09 -6.04
CA ALA A 154 -14.98 -0.97 -5.50
C ALA A 154 -13.61 -0.92 -6.19
N ALA A 155 -13.61 -1.01 -7.52
CA ALA A 155 -12.41 -0.97 -8.34
C ALA A 155 -11.62 0.35 -8.25
N ALA A 156 -12.27 1.46 -7.90
CA ALA A 156 -11.63 2.77 -7.75
C ALA A 156 -10.74 2.92 -6.50
N ARG A 157 -10.84 2.04 -5.47
CA ARG A 157 -10.01 2.12 -4.24
C ARG A 157 -8.89 1.08 -4.18
N LEU A 158 -8.18 0.91 -5.28
CA LEU A 158 -6.90 0.22 -5.23
C LEU A 158 -5.85 1.26 -4.89
N ASP A 159 -5.22 1.10 -3.74
CA ASP A 159 -3.93 1.72 -3.52
C ASP A 159 -3.04 1.37 -4.70
N THR A 160 -2.33 2.36 -5.25
CA THR A 160 -1.50 2.13 -6.43
C THR A 160 -0.51 0.99 -6.15
N TRP A 161 -0.45 0.01 -7.04
CA TRP A 161 0.56 -1.04 -6.99
C TRP A 161 1.90 -0.44 -7.38
N VAL A 162 2.95 -0.69 -6.60
CA VAL A 162 4.25 -0.07 -6.82
C VAL A 162 5.36 -1.10 -7.01
N ASP A 163 6.09 -0.96 -8.11
CA ASP A 163 7.17 -1.86 -8.47
C ASP A 163 8.55 -1.34 -8.06
N PHE A 164 8.66 -0.04 -7.71
CA PHE A 164 9.93 0.58 -7.33
C PHE A 164 10.71 -0.15 -6.22
N PRO A 165 10.09 -0.83 -5.23
CA PRO A 165 10.85 -1.54 -4.19
C PRO A 165 11.71 -2.69 -4.75
N SER A 166 11.29 -3.25 -5.90
CA SER A 166 12.05 -4.29 -6.61
C SER A 166 13.22 -3.73 -7.45
N GLY A 167 13.32 -2.41 -7.56
CA GLY A 167 14.28 -1.73 -8.44
C GLY A 167 13.78 -1.55 -9.89
N ALA A 168 12.52 -1.88 -10.17
CA ALA A 168 11.93 -1.64 -11.49
C ALA A 168 11.94 -0.14 -11.84
N THR A 169 12.37 0.18 -13.06
CA THR A 169 12.37 1.53 -13.63
C THR A 169 11.50 1.65 -14.87
N GLU A 170 10.91 0.54 -15.33
CA GLU A 170 10.00 0.49 -16.48
C GLU A 170 8.79 -0.36 -16.13
N GLY A 171 7.64 -0.03 -16.72
CA GLY A 171 6.40 -0.75 -16.52
C GLY A 171 5.29 -0.27 -17.45
N ALA A 172 4.10 -0.81 -17.25
CA ALA A 172 2.88 -0.35 -17.89
C ALA A 172 1.77 -0.28 -16.84
N GLY A 173 0.86 0.67 -16.99
CA GLY A 173 -0.24 0.90 -16.05
C GLY A 173 -1.42 1.55 -16.77
N ARG A 174 -2.62 1.27 -16.27
CA ARG A 174 -3.85 1.89 -16.74
C ARG A 174 -4.09 3.19 -15.99
N VAL A 175 -4.34 4.27 -16.72
CA VAL A 175 -4.75 5.56 -16.14
C VAL A 175 -6.13 5.42 -15.54
N LEU A 176 -6.22 5.62 -14.23
CA LEU A 176 -7.47 5.56 -13.47
C LEU A 176 -8.15 6.92 -13.42
N ARG A 177 -7.35 8.00 -13.31
CA ARG A 177 -7.82 9.38 -13.22
C ARG A 177 -6.72 10.35 -13.61
N ALA A 178 -7.14 11.52 -14.08
CA ALA A 178 -6.30 12.66 -14.40
C ALA A 178 -7.01 13.92 -13.88
N ASP A 179 -6.50 14.49 -12.79
CA ASP A 179 -7.13 15.63 -12.12
C ASP A 179 -6.32 16.91 -12.28
N PRO A 180 -6.97 18.07 -12.50
CA PRO A 180 -6.27 19.34 -12.47
C PRO A 180 -5.71 19.62 -11.07
N LEU A 181 -4.46 20.07 -11.02
CA LEU A 181 -3.81 20.54 -9.80
C LEU A 181 -3.89 22.07 -9.69
N PRO A 182 -3.74 22.64 -8.48
CA PRO A 182 -3.89 24.09 -8.25
C PRO A 182 -2.95 24.99 -9.08
N ASP A 183 -1.82 24.45 -9.54
CA ASP A 183 -0.82 25.16 -10.33
C ASP A 183 -1.02 25.05 -11.85
N GLY A 184 -2.14 24.46 -12.28
CA GLY A 184 -2.49 24.27 -13.69
C GLY A 184 -1.87 23.04 -14.35
N ARG A 185 -1.10 22.23 -13.61
CA ARG A 185 -0.64 20.90 -14.05
C ARG A 185 -1.75 19.86 -13.84
N VAL A 186 -1.50 18.63 -14.26
CA VAL A 186 -2.43 17.50 -14.07
C VAL A 186 -1.75 16.41 -13.27
N GLY A 187 -2.45 15.90 -12.26
CA GLY A 187 -2.06 14.73 -11.49
C GLY A 187 -2.67 13.47 -12.10
N VAL A 188 -1.83 12.61 -12.65
CA VAL A 188 -2.24 11.36 -13.30
C VAL A 188 -1.99 10.20 -12.34
N VAL A 189 -3.03 9.41 -12.10
CA VAL A 189 -2.96 8.20 -11.28
C VAL A 189 -3.14 6.99 -12.17
N VAL A 190 -2.26 6.00 -12.01
CA VAL A 190 -2.36 4.69 -12.65
C VAL A 190 -2.56 3.60 -11.61
N ASP A 191 -3.07 2.44 -12.04
CA ASP A 191 -3.23 1.26 -11.19
C ASP A 191 -1.90 0.67 -10.70
N ARG A 192 -0.85 0.74 -11.53
CA ARG A 192 0.48 0.20 -11.27
C ARG A 192 1.58 1.08 -11.82
N THR A 193 2.65 1.28 -11.04
CA THR A 193 3.77 2.14 -11.46
C THR A 193 5.14 1.72 -10.92
N PRO A 194 6.23 1.86 -11.71
CA PRO A 194 7.61 1.76 -11.22
C PRO A 194 8.11 3.05 -10.56
N PHE A 195 7.34 4.16 -10.58
CA PHE A 195 7.75 5.43 -10.00
C PHE A 195 7.64 5.42 -8.46
N HIS A 196 8.67 5.92 -7.81
CA HIS A 196 8.70 6.19 -6.37
C HIS A 196 8.17 7.62 -6.13
N PRO A 197 7.08 7.79 -5.37
CA PRO A 197 6.59 9.11 -5.01
C PRO A 197 7.36 9.72 -3.84
N LEU A 198 7.36 11.05 -3.75
CA LEU A 198 7.69 11.76 -2.52
C LEU A 198 6.66 11.42 -1.43
N ASP A 199 7.15 11.02 -0.25
CA ASP A 199 6.33 10.73 0.93
C ASP A 199 5.93 12.02 1.64
N HIS A 200 4.64 12.23 1.91
CA HIS A 200 4.14 13.45 2.54
C HIS A 200 4.43 13.52 4.05
N GLY A 201 4.62 12.38 4.70
CA GLY A 201 4.87 12.29 6.14
C GLY A 201 6.36 12.26 6.48
N TRP A 202 7.21 11.78 5.57
CA TRP A 202 8.66 11.75 5.71
C TRP A 202 9.35 11.99 4.35
N PRO A 203 9.43 13.24 3.87
CA PRO A 203 9.89 13.58 2.51
C PRO A 203 11.43 13.56 2.40
N ASP A 204 12.07 12.44 2.75
CA ASP A 204 13.53 12.32 2.74
C ASP A 204 14.09 12.12 1.34
N GLN A 205 13.53 11.21 0.56
CA GLN A 205 13.92 10.94 -0.81
C GLN A 205 12.98 11.66 -1.80
N PRO A 206 13.52 12.49 -2.70
CA PRO A 206 12.74 13.06 -3.79
C PRO A 206 11.97 12.01 -4.61
N GLY A 207 10.78 12.38 -5.07
CA GLY A 207 10.02 11.61 -6.04
C GLY A 207 10.77 11.42 -7.36
N ASP A 208 10.38 10.43 -8.13
CA ASP A 208 10.94 10.22 -9.47
C ASP A 208 10.44 11.19 -10.50
N VAL A 209 11.25 11.29 -11.56
CA VAL A 209 10.90 11.91 -12.83
C VAL A 209 11.09 10.88 -13.94
N GLY A 210 10.52 11.14 -15.11
CA GLY A 210 10.52 10.19 -16.21
C GLY A 210 9.44 10.51 -17.23
N THR A 211 8.83 9.48 -17.82
CA THR A 211 7.73 9.64 -18.78
C THR A 211 6.57 8.67 -18.59
N LEU A 212 5.38 9.12 -19.01
CA LEU A 212 4.17 8.33 -19.26
C LEU A 212 3.84 8.44 -20.75
N ASP A 213 4.09 7.40 -21.55
CA ASP A 213 3.89 7.43 -23.01
C ASP A 213 4.48 8.66 -23.72
N GLY A 214 5.64 9.12 -23.24
CA GLY A 214 6.35 10.29 -23.77
C GLY A 214 5.97 11.61 -23.12
N ALA A 215 4.86 11.71 -22.38
CA ALA A 215 4.55 12.85 -21.54
C ALA A 215 5.55 12.92 -20.37
N ALA A 216 6.17 14.08 -20.16
CA ALA A 216 7.16 14.25 -19.10
C ALA A 216 6.51 14.26 -17.71
N VAL A 217 6.95 13.35 -16.85
CA VAL A 217 6.63 13.36 -15.42
C VAL A 217 7.59 14.33 -14.73
N LEU A 218 7.05 15.49 -14.37
CA LEU A 218 7.77 16.60 -13.77
C LEU A 218 7.99 16.41 -12.27
N ASP A 219 7.08 15.68 -11.63
CA ASP A 219 7.13 15.32 -10.22
C ASP A 219 6.34 14.03 -9.98
N CYS A 220 6.64 13.33 -8.89
CA CYS A 220 5.93 12.13 -8.49
C CYS A 220 5.64 12.21 -6.98
N LEU A 221 4.36 12.26 -6.64
CA LEU A 221 3.90 12.63 -5.30
C LEU A 221 2.99 11.56 -4.72
N THR A 222 2.95 11.47 -3.39
CA THR A 222 1.91 10.70 -2.70
C THR A 222 0.59 11.47 -2.78
N GLY A 223 -0.46 10.77 -3.18
CA GLY A 223 -1.84 11.26 -3.15
C GLY A 223 -2.72 10.42 -2.23
N ALA A 224 -3.79 11.02 -1.74
CA ALA A 224 -4.85 10.38 -0.99
C ALA A 224 -6.21 10.71 -1.61
N VAL A 225 -7.02 9.70 -1.88
CA VAL A 225 -8.39 9.85 -2.39
C VAL A 225 -9.38 9.51 -1.28
N ASP A 226 -10.32 10.41 -1.02
CA ASP A 226 -11.35 10.21 -0.01
C ASP A 226 -12.57 9.42 -0.50
N ASP A 227 -13.52 9.17 0.41
CA ASP A 227 -14.76 8.44 0.12
C ASP A 227 -15.64 9.12 -0.95
N LEU A 228 -15.46 10.43 -1.16
CA LEU A 228 -16.18 11.23 -2.14
C LEU A 228 -15.42 11.33 -3.47
N GLY A 229 -14.25 10.69 -3.58
CA GLY A 229 -13.39 10.70 -4.76
C GLY A 229 -12.50 11.94 -4.88
N ALA A 230 -12.45 12.82 -3.88
CA ALA A 230 -11.58 14.00 -3.91
C ALA A 230 -10.12 13.59 -3.69
N LEU A 231 -9.24 14.07 -4.56
CA LEU A 231 -7.79 13.84 -4.47
C LEU A 231 -7.14 14.97 -3.68
N THR A 232 -6.36 14.61 -2.66
CA THR A 232 -5.39 15.50 -2.01
C THR A 232 -3.99 14.98 -2.26
N VAL A 233 -3.00 15.89 -2.35
CA VAL A 233 -1.63 15.56 -2.76
C VAL A 233 -0.64 16.23 -1.80
N ASP A 234 0.43 15.51 -1.48
CA ASP A 234 1.57 16.02 -0.70
C ASP A 234 1.13 16.73 0.61
N ALA A 235 1.56 17.97 0.85
CA ALA A 235 1.29 18.71 2.09
C ALA A 235 -0.20 19.00 2.36
N ALA A 236 -1.07 18.81 1.36
CA ALA A 236 -2.52 18.93 1.54
C ALA A 236 -3.15 17.67 2.18
N ILE A 237 -2.39 16.57 2.31
CA ILE A 237 -2.84 15.36 2.97
C ILE A 237 -2.77 15.56 4.49
N ASP A 238 -3.92 15.43 5.14
CA ASP A 238 -4.12 15.71 6.57
C ASP A 238 -4.04 14.47 7.48
N VAL A 239 -3.90 13.28 6.89
CA VAL A 239 -3.83 12.00 7.59
C VAL A 239 -2.52 11.26 7.32
N ARG A 240 -2.20 10.28 8.17
CA ARG A 240 -1.00 9.45 7.99
C ARG A 240 -1.17 8.47 6.84
N ARG A 241 -0.08 8.17 6.12
CA ARG A 241 -0.08 7.09 5.13
C ARG A 241 -0.57 5.77 5.73
N GLY A 242 -1.46 5.10 5.00
CA GLY A 242 -2.12 3.88 5.43
C GLY A 242 -3.37 4.10 6.29
N ASP A 243 -3.85 5.33 6.44
CA ASP A 243 -5.17 5.58 7.02
C ASP A 243 -6.25 4.87 6.18
N PRO A 244 -7.11 4.03 6.80
CA PRO A 244 -8.08 3.22 6.08
C PRO A 244 -9.24 4.04 5.48
N SER A 245 -9.41 5.30 5.87
CA SER A 245 -10.41 6.20 5.28
C SER A 245 -9.98 6.76 3.92
N ARG A 246 -8.74 6.53 3.50
CA ARG A 246 -8.18 7.02 2.23
C ARG A 246 -7.75 5.87 1.33
N THR A 247 -7.78 6.11 0.03
CA THR A 247 -7.06 5.31 -0.97
C THR A 247 -5.74 6.00 -1.27
N TRP A 248 -4.62 5.29 -1.17
CA TRP A 248 -3.28 5.84 -1.35
C TRP A 248 -2.79 5.63 -2.78
N VAL A 249 -2.57 6.73 -3.49
CA VAL A 249 -2.25 6.71 -4.91
C VAL A 249 -0.90 7.35 -5.20
N VAL A 250 -0.23 6.88 -6.24
CA VAL A 250 0.94 7.57 -6.81
C VAL A 250 0.45 8.58 -7.84
N VAL A 251 0.76 9.85 -7.63
CA VAL A 251 0.36 10.95 -8.50
C VAL A 251 1.56 11.34 -9.37
N HIS A 252 1.43 11.14 -10.67
CA HIS A 252 2.41 11.54 -11.67
C HIS A 252 2.02 12.92 -12.18
N VAL A 253 2.84 13.93 -11.89
CA VAL A 253 2.54 15.31 -12.25
C VAL A 253 3.06 15.60 -13.64
N VAL A 254 2.16 15.92 -14.57
CA VAL A 254 2.46 16.19 -15.98
C VAL A 254 1.89 17.53 -16.42
N ALA A 255 2.36 18.04 -17.56
CA ALA A 255 1.75 19.22 -18.18
C ALA A 255 0.33 18.89 -18.68
N ALA A 256 -0.61 19.82 -18.52
CA ALA A 256 -2.01 19.58 -18.88
C ALA A 256 -2.23 19.23 -20.36
N ALA A 257 -1.39 19.78 -21.26
CA ALA A 257 -1.47 19.50 -22.69
C ALA A 257 -1.04 18.07 -23.06
N ASP A 258 -0.27 17.41 -22.19
CA ASP A 258 0.33 16.10 -22.45
C ASP A 258 -0.30 15.00 -21.57
N ALA A 259 -1.31 15.34 -20.77
CA ALA A 259 -1.93 14.40 -19.84
C ALA A 259 -2.68 13.27 -20.60
N PRO A 260 -2.34 11.99 -20.35
CA PRO A 260 -3.11 10.87 -20.88
C PRO A 260 -4.52 10.86 -20.27
N SER A 261 -5.46 10.26 -21.00
CA SER A 261 -6.87 10.20 -20.60
C SER A 261 -7.13 9.01 -19.68
N PRO A 262 -8.09 9.11 -18.73
CA PRO A 262 -8.57 7.96 -17.98
C PRO A 262 -9.00 6.82 -18.91
N GLY A 263 -8.55 5.60 -18.60
CA GLY A 263 -8.74 4.40 -19.41
C GLY A 263 -7.55 4.04 -20.30
N ASP A 264 -6.65 4.98 -20.61
CA ASP A 264 -5.45 4.71 -21.41
C ASP A 264 -4.53 3.71 -20.70
N VAL A 265 -3.88 2.82 -21.45
CA VAL A 265 -2.78 2.01 -20.94
C VAL A 265 -1.48 2.66 -21.38
N VAL A 266 -0.70 3.14 -20.42
CA VAL A 266 0.51 3.91 -20.68
C VAL A 266 1.77 3.12 -20.31
N ALA A 267 2.82 3.25 -21.11
CA ALA A 267 4.16 2.83 -20.74
C ALA A 267 4.79 3.85 -19.78
N LEU A 268 5.31 3.36 -18.67
CA LEU A 268 5.96 4.14 -17.63
C LEU A 268 7.46 3.93 -17.69
N ARG A 269 8.25 5.00 -17.77
CA ARG A 269 9.72 4.94 -17.75
C ARG A 269 10.29 5.96 -16.78
N VAL A 270 10.90 5.49 -15.70
CA VAL A 270 11.64 6.31 -14.73
C VAL A 270 12.99 6.71 -15.32
N ASP A 271 13.48 7.91 -14.98
CA ASP A 271 14.89 8.26 -15.18
C ASP A 271 15.79 7.34 -14.33
N ALA A 272 16.25 6.26 -14.94
CA ALA A 272 17.00 5.21 -14.28
C ALA A 272 18.35 5.70 -13.73
N GLN A 273 18.97 6.70 -14.37
CA GLN A 273 20.23 7.25 -13.89
C GLN A 273 19.99 8.02 -12.60
N ARG A 274 19.06 8.99 -12.61
CA ARG A 274 18.71 9.76 -11.42
C ARG A 274 18.25 8.85 -10.29
N ARG A 275 17.41 7.86 -10.59
CA ARG A 275 16.95 6.88 -9.59
C ARG A 275 18.13 6.14 -8.96
N THR A 276 19.08 5.68 -9.78
CA THR A 276 20.27 4.98 -9.27
C THR A 276 21.11 5.87 -8.36
N GLU A 277 21.31 7.15 -8.73
CA GLU A 277 22.07 8.10 -7.91
C GLU A 277 21.40 8.39 -6.56
N LEU A 278 20.07 8.50 -6.53
CA LEU A 278 19.30 8.63 -5.28
C LEU A 278 19.36 7.34 -4.45
N SER A 279 19.19 6.18 -5.07
CA SER A 279 19.28 4.88 -4.39
C SER A 279 20.67 4.65 -3.75
N LEU A 280 21.74 5.13 -4.39
CA LEU A 280 23.09 5.15 -3.83
C LEU A 280 23.15 6.05 -2.58
N GLY A 281 22.68 7.29 -2.68
CA GLY A 281 22.63 8.22 -1.55
C GLY A 281 21.82 7.66 -0.37
N HIS A 282 20.63 7.10 -0.64
CA HIS A 282 19.74 6.55 0.38
C HIS A 282 20.32 5.32 1.07
N SER A 283 20.89 4.39 0.30
CA SER A 283 21.54 3.20 0.87
C SER A 283 22.78 3.58 1.69
N GLY A 284 23.54 4.58 1.24
CA GLY A 284 24.65 5.16 1.99
C GLY A 284 24.21 5.78 3.31
N CYS A 285 23.12 6.56 3.30
CA CYS A 285 22.51 7.14 4.49
C CYS A 285 22.19 6.08 5.56
N HIS A 286 21.50 5.00 5.16
CA HIS A 286 21.17 3.92 6.08
C HIS A 286 22.39 3.20 6.65
N LEU A 287 23.41 2.91 5.84
CA LEU A 287 24.65 2.34 6.37
C LEU A 287 25.35 3.32 7.32
N ALA A 288 25.36 4.62 7.03
CA ALA A 288 25.93 5.64 7.90
C ALA A 288 25.19 5.71 9.24
N ALA A 289 23.85 5.65 9.23
CA ALA A 289 23.03 5.61 10.45
C ALA A 289 23.36 4.39 11.33
N LEU A 290 23.52 3.20 10.74
CA LEU A 290 23.93 1.99 11.46
C LEU A 290 25.35 2.11 12.03
N ALA A 291 26.29 2.65 11.24
CA ALA A 291 27.66 2.89 11.69
C ALA A 291 27.71 3.90 12.85
N LEU A 292 26.82 4.90 12.84
CA LEU A 292 26.68 5.87 13.91
C LEU A 292 26.10 5.24 15.18
N ASN A 293 25.05 4.40 15.07
CA ASN A 293 24.50 3.67 16.23
C ASN A 293 25.59 2.85 16.95
N GLU A 294 26.39 2.11 16.19
CA GLU A 294 27.46 1.26 16.74
C GLU A 294 28.62 2.09 17.32
N SER A 295 29.12 3.08 16.57
CA SER A 295 30.27 3.90 16.99
C SER A 295 29.95 4.81 18.19
N THR A 296 28.68 5.10 18.43
CA THR A 296 28.23 5.90 19.57
C THR A 296 27.79 5.08 20.79
N ALA A 297 27.83 3.75 20.71
CA ALA A 297 27.33 2.87 21.77
C ALA A 297 27.98 3.15 23.15
N ARG A 298 29.25 3.55 23.18
CA ARG A 298 29.99 3.84 24.43
C ARG A 298 29.54 5.11 25.16
N PHE A 299 28.80 5.99 24.51
CA PHE A 299 28.29 7.23 25.12
C PHE A 299 26.92 7.05 25.81
N TRP A 300 26.40 5.82 25.85
CA TRP A 300 25.18 5.48 26.57
C TRP A 300 25.50 5.03 27.99
N ALA A 301 25.19 5.88 28.98
CA ALA A 301 25.40 5.59 30.41
C ALA A 301 24.27 4.75 31.03
N LYS A 302 23.19 4.48 30.29
CA LYS A 302 22.02 3.70 30.70
C LYS A 302 21.56 2.79 29.57
N GLU A 303 20.71 1.83 29.89
CA GLU A 303 20.03 1.03 28.87
C GLU A 303 19.22 1.95 27.95
N PRO A 304 19.49 1.96 26.63
CA PRO A 304 18.77 2.80 25.70
C PRO A 304 17.30 2.35 25.61
N PRO A 305 16.36 3.29 25.37
CA PRO A 305 14.94 2.95 25.25
C PRO A 305 14.65 2.10 24.00
N ARG A 306 15.55 2.08 23.02
CA ARG A 306 15.43 1.31 21.80
C ARG A 306 16.80 0.90 21.27
N ARG A 307 16.84 -0.30 20.70
CA ARG A 307 17.99 -0.83 19.97
C ARG A 307 17.62 -1.04 18.49
N ASP A 308 18.61 -0.92 17.62
CA ASP A 308 18.45 -1.33 16.23
C ASP A 308 18.41 -2.86 16.12
N SER A 309 18.17 -3.39 14.91
CA SER A 309 18.06 -4.85 14.72
C SER A 309 19.37 -5.60 14.94
N ARG A 310 20.49 -4.88 15.07
CA ARG A 310 21.82 -5.43 15.37
C ARG A 310 22.17 -5.34 16.86
N GLY A 311 21.26 -4.80 17.66
CA GLY A 311 21.39 -4.71 19.11
C GLY A 311 22.15 -3.47 19.59
N PHE A 312 22.51 -2.52 18.74
CA PHE A 312 23.16 -1.27 19.17
C PHE A 312 22.11 -0.24 19.60
N PRO A 313 22.46 0.70 20.50
CA PRO A 313 21.58 1.81 20.84
C PRO A 313 21.12 2.56 19.59
N PHE A 314 19.82 2.77 19.42
CA PHE A 314 19.25 3.30 18.18
C PHE A 314 19.27 4.84 18.16
N LEU A 315 20.47 5.43 18.25
CA LEU A 315 20.67 6.88 18.27
C LEU A 315 19.95 7.56 17.10
N ASP A 316 20.10 7.00 15.91
CA ASP A 316 19.53 7.57 14.68
C ASP A 316 18.03 7.83 14.82
N GLN A 317 17.24 6.80 15.08
CA GLN A 317 15.80 6.92 15.22
C GLN A 317 15.35 7.73 16.45
N LEU A 318 16.16 7.77 17.51
CA LEU A 318 15.82 8.50 18.73
C LEU A 318 16.07 10.02 18.60
N ALA A 319 16.94 10.44 17.68
CA ALA A 319 17.40 11.81 17.60
C ALA A 319 17.17 12.49 16.24
N ILE A 320 17.00 11.74 15.15
CA ILE A 320 16.84 12.31 13.81
C ILE A 320 15.57 13.17 13.74
N GLN A 321 15.68 14.35 13.13
CA GLN A 321 14.58 15.29 12.92
C GLN A 321 14.32 15.53 11.45
N VAL A 322 15.38 15.50 10.64
CA VAL A 322 15.33 15.71 9.19
C VAL A 322 16.30 14.73 8.55
N SER A 323 15.87 14.10 7.46
CA SER A 323 16.74 13.43 6.50
C SER A 323 16.43 13.97 5.12
N ARG A 324 17.46 14.13 4.28
CA ARG A 324 17.32 14.55 2.88
C ARG A 324 18.32 13.77 2.03
N ILE A 325 17.80 13.00 1.09
CA ILE A 325 18.59 12.26 0.11
C ILE A 325 18.82 13.14 -1.12
N SER A 326 20.04 13.09 -1.63
CA SER A 326 20.46 13.73 -2.87
C SER A 326 21.25 12.74 -3.70
N ALA A 327 21.56 13.10 -4.95
CA ALA A 327 22.37 12.27 -5.83
C ALA A 327 23.69 11.89 -5.11
N ARG A 328 23.85 10.59 -4.82
CA ARG A 328 25.02 10.01 -4.13
C ARG A 328 25.39 10.67 -2.79
N SER A 329 24.42 11.26 -2.10
CA SER A 329 24.65 11.87 -0.79
C SER A 329 23.38 11.94 0.07
N SER A 330 23.55 12.19 1.37
CA SER A 330 22.48 12.53 2.29
C SER A 330 22.90 13.65 3.24
N TYR A 331 21.88 14.30 3.80
CA TYR A 331 21.98 15.23 4.91
C TYR A 331 20.99 14.82 5.99
N ASP A 332 21.48 14.68 7.22
CA ASP A 332 20.71 14.20 8.36
C ASP A 332 20.94 15.15 9.55
N ALA A 333 19.87 15.64 10.17
CA ALA A 333 19.94 16.54 11.32
C ALA A 333 19.39 15.87 12.57
N TYR A 334 20.19 15.87 13.64
CA TYR A 334 19.90 15.17 14.88
C TYR A 334 19.79 16.15 16.05
N ARG A 335 18.76 15.98 16.87
CA ARG A 335 18.55 16.78 18.08
C ARG A 335 19.17 16.08 19.29
N ALA A 336 20.20 16.69 19.89
CA ALA A 336 20.88 16.17 21.08
C ALA A 336 20.41 16.88 22.38
N GLY A 337 19.09 16.99 22.52
CA GLY A 337 18.46 17.76 23.58
C GLY A 337 18.29 17.04 24.92
N ARG A 338 17.44 17.61 25.78
CA ARG A 338 17.14 17.07 27.13
C ARG A 338 16.57 15.65 27.09
N SER A 339 15.76 15.30 26.09
CA SER A 339 15.17 13.97 25.94
C SER A 339 16.24 12.89 25.77
N LEU A 340 17.18 13.10 24.85
CA LEU A 340 18.27 12.17 24.56
C LEU A 340 19.22 12.02 25.77
N ARG A 341 19.53 13.12 26.46
CA ARG A 341 20.28 13.07 27.73
C ARG A 341 19.55 12.29 28.82
N LYS A 342 18.23 12.47 28.96
CA LYS A 342 17.43 11.70 29.92
C LYS A 342 17.42 10.20 29.60
N ALA A 343 17.42 9.86 28.30
CA ALA A 343 17.56 8.49 27.80
C ALA A 343 18.95 7.88 28.07
N GLY A 344 19.93 8.68 28.50
CA GLY A 344 21.23 8.22 28.96
C GLY A 344 22.38 8.47 27.98
N PHE A 345 22.15 9.21 26.89
CA PHE A 345 23.20 9.54 25.93
C PHE A 345 23.99 10.78 26.37
N ASP A 346 25.31 10.63 26.47
CA ASP A 346 26.25 11.72 26.74
C ASP A 346 26.67 12.42 25.44
N ALA A 347 25.84 13.35 25.00
CA ALA A 347 26.09 14.13 23.80
C ALA A 347 27.35 15.00 23.88
N ALA A 348 27.74 15.45 25.08
CA ALA A 348 28.91 16.31 25.24
C ALA A 348 30.19 15.52 24.99
N ALA A 349 30.36 14.38 25.66
CA ALA A 349 31.49 13.49 25.45
C ALA A 349 31.56 12.98 24.00
N PHE A 350 30.41 12.65 23.41
CA PHE A 350 30.32 12.26 22.00
C PHE A 350 30.84 13.35 21.05
N LEU A 351 30.45 14.62 21.24
CA LEU A 351 30.85 15.72 20.35
C LEU A 351 32.32 16.12 20.53
N GLU A 352 32.86 15.98 21.74
CA GLU A 352 34.29 16.13 22.03
C GLU A 352 35.12 15.05 21.30
N GLU A 353 34.64 13.81 21.27
CA GLU A 353 35.30 12.67 20.62
C GLU A 353 34.88 12.42 19.16
N ARG A 354 34.13 13.36 18.54
CA ARG A 354 33.47 13.14 17.24
C ARG A 354 34.40 12.64 16.12
N GLU A 355 35.66 13.09 16.09
CA GLU A 355 36.62 12.68 15.07
C GLU A 355 36.95 11.18 15.19
N ALA A 356 37.10 10.67 16.41
CA ALA A 356 37.32 9.26 16.66
C ALA A 356 36.08 8.42 16.32
N VAL A 357 34.88 8.96 16.59
CA VAL A 357 33.61 8.32 16.22
C VAL A 357 33.48 8.21 14.70
N VAL A 358 33.76 9.30 13.97
CA VAL A 358 33.75 9.34 12.51
C VAL A 358 34.73 8.32 11.94
N ALA A 359 35.95 8.25 12.47
CA ALA A 359 36.95 7.28 12.04
C ALA A 359 36.51 5.82 12.27
N GLN A 360 35.91 5.52 13.42
CA GLN A 360 35.35 4.20 13.71
C GLN A 360 34.21 3.87 12.73
N ALA A 361 33.30 4.81 12.50
CA ALA A 361 32.19 4.64 11.56
C ALA A 361 32.68 4.42 10.13
N HIS A 362 33.71 5.13 9.66
CA HIS A 362 34.33 4.86 8.35
C HIS A 362 34.91 3.45 8.26
N GLY A 363 35.56 2.94 9.31
CA GLY A 363 36.08 1.57 9.34
C GLY A 363 34.98 0.52 9.20
N LEU A 364 33.84 0.72 9.88
CA LEU A 364 32.65 -0.14 9.75
C LEU A 364 32.08 -0.09 8.33
N LEU A 365 31.92 1.11 7.77
CA LEU A 365 31.40 1.31 6.42
C LEU A 365 32.29 0.66 5.37
N ASP A 366 33.62 0.85 5.45
CA ASP A 366 34.57 0.23 4.52
C ASP A 366 34.48 -1.30 4.59
N ALA A 367 34.33 -1.87 5.79
CA ALA A 367 34.14 -3.30 5.96
C ALA A 367 32.81 -3.79 5.33
N TRP A 368 31.68 -3.12 5.59
CA TRP A 368 30.37 -3.55 5.07
C TRP A 368 30.22 -3.37 3.56
N VAL A 369 30.83 -2.34 3.00
CA VAL A 369 30.86 -2.14 1.54
C VAL A 369 31.77 -3.17 0.88
N GLY A 370 32.92 -3.49 1.49
CA GLY A 370 33.84 -4.51 0.99
C GLY A 370 33.26 -5.94 0.98
N LEU A 371 32.23 -6.21 1.77
CA LEU A 371 31.51 -7.50 1.78
C LEU A 371 30.56 -7.69 0.60
N ASP A 372 30.19 -6.61 -0.11
CA ASP A 372 29.19 -6.62 -1.18
C ASP A 372 27.87 -7.33 -0.77
N ALA A 373 27.42 -7.03 0.45
CA ALA A 373 26.25 -7.61 1.07
C ALA A 373 24.98 -7.31 0.28
N VAL A 374 24.00 -8.22 0.36
CA VAL A 374 22.67 -8.02 -0.22
C VAL A 374 21.98 -6.86 0.51
N SER A 375 21.40 -5.95 -0.27
CA SER A 375 20.56 -4.85 0.17
C SER A 375 19.24 -4.91 -0.59
N ARG A 376 18.11 -4.91 0.10
CA ARG A 376 16.78 -5.08 -0.50
C ARG A 376 15.71 -4.34 0.30
N VAL A 377 14.52 -4.21 -0.28
CA VAL A 377 13.34 -3.74 0.42
C VAL A 377 12.36 -4.91 0.55
N ASP A 378 12.13 -5.34 1.78
CA ASP A 378 11.08 -6.32 2.09
C ASP A 378 9.75 -5.58 2.24
N VAL A 379 8.71 -6.09 1.57
CA VAL A 379 7.36 -5.53 1.56
C VAL A 379 6.41 -6.49 2.26
N ASP A 380 5.64 -5.98 3.21
CA ASP A 380 4.65 -6.78 3.94
C ASP A 380 3.38 -6.95 3.08
N GLY A 381 3.11 -8.17 2.60
CA GLY A 381 1.92 -8.47 1.80
C GLY A 381 2.06 -8.07 0.33
N ASP A 382 0.96 -7.58 -0.25
CA ASP A 382 0.95 -7.07 -1.63
C ASP A 382 1.65 -5.70 -1.70
N PRO A 383 2.42 -5.40 -2.76
CA PRO A 383 3.22 -4.19 -2.88
C PRO A 383 2.38 -2.97 -3.30
N THR A 384 1.36 -2.63 -2.53
CA THR A 384 0.58 -1.40 -2.69
C THR A 384 1.30 -0.20 -2.05
N LEU A 385 0.97 1.03 -2.43
CA LEU A 385 1.64 2.23 -1.90
C LEU A 385 1.63 2.29 -0.36
N SER A 386 0.52 1.94 0.30
CA SER A 386 0.42 1.93 1.77
C SER A 386 1.11 0.74 2.45
N ALA A 387 1.55 -0.28 1.71
CA ALA A 387 2.20 -1.45 2.28
C ALA A 387 3.42 -1.04 3.12
N ARG A 388 3.59 -1.71 4.27
CA ARG A 388 4.75 -1.47 5.13
C ARG A 388 5.99 -2.04 4.46
N ARG A 389 7.08 -1.26 4.54
CA ARG A 389 8.36 -1.59 3.91
C ARG A 389 9.49 -1.48 4.89
N ARG A 390 10.47 -2.36 4.72
CA ARG A 390 11.70 -2.37 5.51
C ARG A 390 12.87 -2.56 4.56
N TRP A 391 13.82 -1.64 4.61
CA TRP A 391 15.14 -1.89 4.05
C TRP A 391 15.86 -2.94 4.88
N VAL A 392 16.44 -3.92 4.20
CA VAL A 392 17.18 -5.04 4.78
C VAL A 392 18.56 -5.12 4.18
N CYS A 393 19.59 -5.21 5.02
CA CYS A 393 20.97 -5.36 4.58
C CYS A 393 21.70 -6.44 5.39
N ASP A 394 22.29 -7.41 4.69
CA ASP A 394 22.91 -8.60 5.29
C ASP A 394 24.35 -8.31 5.77
N VAL A 395 24.50 -7.45 6.78
CA VAL A 395 25.79 -7.09 7.38
C VAL A 395 26.22 -8.09 8.48
N PRO A 396 27.51 -8.09 8.90
CA PRO A 396 27.98 -8.96 9.97
C PRO A 396 27.19 -8.81 11.28
N GLY A 397 26.89 -9.93 11.92
CA GLY A 397 26.07 -9.98 13.14
C GLY A 397 24.57 -10.17 12.91
N GLY A 398 24.12 -10.18 11.65
CA GLY A 398 22.73 -10.44 11.26
C GLY A 398 22.14 -9.32 10.41
N PRO A 399 20.95 -9.53 9.82
CA PRO A 399 20.34 -8.54 8.94
C PRO A 399 20.05 -7.23 9.68
N ALA A 400 20.55 -6.13 9.14
CA ALA A 400 20.14 -4.80 9.52
C ALA A 400 18.75 -4.50 8.93
N LEU A 401 17.85 -3.94 9.73
CA LEU A 401 16.46 -3.67 9.36
C LEU A 401 16.12 -2.21 9.70
N ILE A 402 15.71 -1.44 8.71
CA ILE A 402 15.24 -0.06 8.89
C ILE A 402 13.88 0.09 8.20
N PRO A 403 12.81 0.53 8.90
CA PRO A 403 11.57 0.92 8.22
C PRO A 403 11.87 2.02 7.21
N CYS A 404 11.64 1.75 5.93
CA CYS A 404 11.98 2.67 4.86
C CYS A 404 11.04 2.45 3.67
N GLY A 405 10.47 3.54 3.15
CA GLY A 405 9.65 3.56 1.95
C GLY A 405 10.42 3.91 0.67
N GLY A 406 11.72 4.18 0.78
CA GLY A 406 12.58 4.65 -0.30
C GLY A 406 13.10 3.56 -1.22
N THR A 407 14.12 3.94 -2.01
CA THR A 407 14.72 3.10 -3.05
C THR A 407 16.19 2.84 -2.74
N HIS A 408 16.67 1.64 -3.02
CA HIS A 408 17.99 1.19 -2.60
C HIS A 408 18.73 0.43 -3.68
N VAL A 409 20.05 0.44 -3.62
CA VAL A 409 20.87 -0.43 -4.46
C VAL A 409 20.79 -1.87 -3.95
N ALA A 410 20.85 -2.83 -4.86
CA ALA A 410 20.72 -4.26 -4.55
C ALA A 410 21.90 -4.83 -3.72
N ARG A 411 23.02 -4.11 -3.69
CA ARG A 411 24.30 -4.59 -3.16
C ARG A 411 25.11 -3.45 -2.57
N THR A 412 25.76 -3.66 -1.42
CA THR A 412 26.57 -2.61 -0.76
C THR A 412 27.82 -2.23 -1.54
N GLY A 413 28.42 -3.14 -2.32
CA GLY A 413 29.62 -2.86 -3.12
C GLY A 413 29.37 -1.83 -4.23
N ARG A 414 28.11 -1.62 -4.63
CA ARG A 414 27.73 -0.56 -5.57
C ARG A 414 27.95 0.85 -5.01
N LEU A 415 28.07 0.98 -3.70
CA LEU A 415 28.31 2.26 -3.03
C LEU A 415 29.75 2.76 -3.22
N GLY A 416 30.71 1.88 -3.53
CA GLY A 416 32.12 2.26 -3.62
C GLY A 416 32.66 2.68 -2.25
N ARG A 417 32.77 3.99 -2.00
CA ARG A 417 33.23 4.53 -0.73
C ARG A 417 32.16 5.38 -0.07
N VAL A 418 31.78 5.04 1.16
CA VAL A 418 30.83 5.83 1.96
C VAL A 418 31.58 6.65 3.00
N ARG A 419 31.37 7.97 3.04
CA ARG A 419 32.02 8.86 4.01
C ARG A 419 31.01 9.76 4.68
N LEU A 420 31.07 9.80 6.01
CA LEU A 420 30.33 10.76 6.82
C LEU A 420 31.22 11.93 7.27
N GLY A 421 30.66 13.14 7.21
CA GLY A 421 31.09 14.30 7.97
C GLY A 421 30.09 14.58 9.10
N LEU A 422 30.58 15.04 10.24
CA LEU A 422 29.76 15.30 11.43
C LEU A 422 30.08 16.68 11.99
N GLU A 423 29.08 17.54 12.02
CA GLU A 423 29.20 18.94 12.43
C GLU A 423 28.30 19.22 13.64
N PRO A 424 28.84 19.69 14.78
CA PRO A 424 28.02 20.11 15.92
C PRO A 424 27.14 21.32 15.57
N THR A 425 25.95 21.39 16.17
CA THR A 425 25.05 22.54 16.10
C THR A 425 24.57 22.95 17.49
N ASP A 426 23.91 24.09 17.60
CA ASP A 426 23.36 24.56 18.89
C ASP A 426 22.34 23.58 19.50
N GLU A 427 21.60 22.85 18.66
CA GLU A 427 20.56 21.92 19.09
C GLU A 427 20.96 20.44 19.03
N GLY A 428 22.14 20.12 18.48
CA GLY A 428 22.65 18.77 18.36
C GLY A 428 23.81 18.66 17.37
N PHE A 429 23.58 17.96 16.26
CA PHE A 429 24.59 17.77 15.22
C PHE A 429 23.96 17.43 13.87
N GLU A 430 24.72 17.68 12.81
CA GLU A 430 24.40 17.36 11.44
C GLU A 430 25.37 16.30 10.91
N VAL A 431 24.87 15.39 10.10
CA VAL A 431 25.66 14.38 9.39
C VAL A 431 25.47 14.57 7.89
N ARG A 432 26.58 14.61 7.17
CA ARG A 432 26.59 14.60 5.69
C ARG A 432 27.22 13.31 5.22
N THR A 433 26.47 12.50 4.50
CA THR A 433 26.98 11.24 3.93
C THR A 433 27.23 11.43 2.44
N THR A 434 28.37 10.97 1.94
CA THR A 434 28.72 10.95 0.51
C THR A 434 29.09 9.55 0.06
N VAL A 435 28.77 9.22 -1.20
CA VAL A 435 28.95 7.90 -1.81
C VAL A 435 29.74 8.05 -3.12
N GLY A 436 30.99 7.57 -3.13
CA GLY A 436 32.00 7.85 -4.17
C GLY A 436 32.52 6.62 -4.89
#